data_AF-A0A2I0DT74-F1
#
_entry.id   AF-A0A2I0DT74-F1
#
_cell.length_a   1.000
_cell.length_b   1.000
_cell.length_c   1.000
_cell.angle_alpha   90.00
_cell.angle_beta   90.00
_cell.angle_gamma   90.00
#
_symmetry.space_group_name_H-M   'P 1'
#
loop_
_entity.id
_entity.type
_entity.pdbx_description
1 polymer ?
#
loop_
_entity_poly.entity_id
_entity_poly.type
_entity_poly.pdbx_seq_one_letter_code
_entity_poly.pdbx_strand_id
1 'polypeptide(L)'
;MYNTLRTFASVVLLVFALPALADEVGRVTLENGATVKLNDDFTWEYVILESQTQDSTVTAVTLPATIAATSAAVATDDSTVANTAPAVPTTLPANADNLTSNAIAQAALLKSTGKSGVKVSFFNEQWDDDGRLGLTFELSSNSTEHYVMIELEISLFADSGALIKKETVNVWQAVFRMPDSYLRKGQTRESRVFWIEGIDKAQWTKQLMSLKMKEMDSRM
;
A
#
# COMPACT_ATOMS: atom_id res chain seq x y z
N MET A 1 12.78 -31.24 -42.23
CA MET A 1 12.81 -29.77 -42.00
C MET A 1 11.47 -29.18 -41.53
N TYR A 2 10.50 -29.97 -41.04
CA TYR A 2 9.22 -29.44 -40.51
C TYR A 2 9.15 -29.36 -38.98
N ASN A 3 9.98 -30.10 -38.24
CA ASN A 3 9.99 -30.08 -36.77
C ASN A 3 10.73 -28.88 -36.19
N THR A 4 11.78 -28.39 -36.85
CA THR A 4 12.50 -27.17 -36.44
C THR A 4 11.64 -25.92 -36.62
N LEU A 5 10.82 -25.87 -37.68
CA LEU A 5 9.92 -24.73 -37.92
C LEU A 5 8.78 -24.67 -36.87
N ARG A 6 8.33 -25.82 -36.37
CA ARG A 6 7.28 -25.90 -35.34
C ARG A 6 7.78 -25.52 -33.94
N THR A 7 9.04 -25.82 -33.60
CA THR A 7 9.64 -25.40 -32.33
C THR A 7 9.94 -23.90 -32.29
N PHE A 8 10.32 -23.28 -33.42
CA PHE A 8 10.47 -21.82 -33.48
C PHE A 8 9.14 -21.07 -33.29
N ALA A 9 8.03 -21.62 -33.82
CA ALA A 9 6.70 -21.04 -33.63
C ALA A 9 6.24 -21.04 -32.15
N SER A 10 6.57 -22.08 -31.38
CA SER A 10 6.25 -22.15 -29.95
C SER A 10 7.09 -21.21 -29.07
N VAL A 11 8.34 -20.93 -29.46
CA VAL A 11 9.21 -20.01 -28.71
C VAL A 11 8.81 -18.55 -28.93
N VAL A 12 8.36 -18.19 -30.15
CA VAL A 12 7.89 -16.83 -30.46
C VAL A 12 6.57 -16.50 -29.74
N LEU A 13 5.69 -17.49 -29.53
CA LEU A 13 4.43 -17.28 -28.79
C LEU A 13 4.65 -17.09 -27.27
N LEU A 14 5.72 -17.66 -26.70
CA LEU A 14 6.03 -17.56 -25.27
C LEU A 14 6.63 -16.20 -24.88
N VAL A 15 7.32 -15.52 -25.79
CA VAL A 15 7.91 -14.19 -25.54
C VAL A 15 6.84 -13.09 -25.45
N PHE A 16 5.65 -13.31 -26.02
CA PHE A 16 4.56 -12.33 -26.05
C PHE A 16 3.67 -12.33 -24.79
N ALA A 17 3.92 -13.20 -23.82
CA ALA A 17 3.14 -13.31 -22.59
C ALA A 17 3.78 -12.60 -21.38
N LEU A 18 4.74 -11.71 -21.61
CA LEU A 18 5.24 -10.84 -20.55
C LEU A 18 4.18 -9.77 -20.27
N PRO A 19 3.72 -9.59 -19.01
CA PRO A 19 2.90 -8.45 -18.67
C PRO A 19 3.71 -7.18 -18.99
N ALA A 20 3.17 -6.31 -19.84
CA ALA A 20 3.77 -5.01 -20.07
C ALA A 20 3.74 -4.26 -18.73
N LEU A 21 4.93 -3.94 -18.21
CA LEU A 21 5.01 -3.02 -17.08
C LEU A 21 4.64 -1.65 -17.63
N ALA A 22 3.46 -1.16 -17.25
CA ALA A 22 2.97 0.13 -17.70
C ALA A 22 3.82 1.24 -17.07
N ASP A 23 4.42 2.07 -17.93
CA ASP A 23 5.25 3.19 -17.50
C ASP A 23 4.38 4.41 -17.17
N GLU A 24 4.87 5.28 -16.28
CA GLU A 24 4.15 6.47 -15.84
C GLU A 24 4.20 7.57 -16.91
N VAL A 25 3.04 8.02 -17.40
CA VAL A 25 2.95 9.10 -18.41
C VAL A 25 2.71 10.46 -17.77
N GLY A 26 2.07 10.52 -16.61
CA GLY A 26 1.96 11.78 -15.88
C GLY A 26 1.12 11.70 -14.61
N ARG A 27 1.20 12.78 -13.81
CA ARG A 27 0.36 13.00 -12.64
C ARG A 27 -0.53 14.22 -12.85
N VAL A 28 -1.80 14.08 -12.53
CA VAL A 28 -2.79 15.17 -12.59
C VAL A 28 -3.41 15.34 -11.21
N THR A 29 -3.37 16.56 -10.69
CA THR A 29 -4.09 16.91 -9.46
C THR A 29 -5.50 17.38 -9.84
N LEU A 30 -6.51 16.68 -9.34
CA LEU A 30 -7.91 17.03 -9.52
C LEU A 30 -8.29 18.25 -8.67
N GLU A 31 -9.42 18.88 -9.00
CA GLU A 31 -9.96 20.04 -8.26
C GLU A 31 -10.24 19.75 -6.78
N ASN A 32 -10.45 18.47 -6.44
CA ASN A 32 -10.64 17.99 -5.07
C ASN A 32 -9.32 17.72 -4.32
N GLY A 33 -8.17 18.03 -4.94
CA GLY A 33 -6.83 17.82 -4.40
C GLY A 33 -6.27 16.40 -4.61
N ALA A 34 -7.05 15.43 -5.06
CA ALA A 34 -6.54 14.07 -5.29
C ALA A 34 -5.55 14.04 -6.46
N THR A 35 -4.41 13.36 -6.28
CA THR A 35 -3.44 13.14 -7.35
C THR A 35 -3.75 11.83 -8.05
N VAL A 36 -3.90 11.87 -9.37
CA VAL A 36 -4.11 10.70 -10.23
C VAL A 36 -2.84 10.47 -11.04
N LYS A 37 -2.33 9.24 -11.05
CA LYS A 37 -1.28 8.77 -11.95
C LYS A 37 -1.94 8.18 -13.19
N LEU A 38 -1.55 8.69 -14.35
CA LEU A 38 -1.94 8.16 -15.65
C LEU A 38 -0.81 7.30 -16.19
N ASN A 39 -1.13 6.07 -16.59
CA ASN A 39 -0.21 5.11 -17.18
C ASN A 39 -0.29 5.15 -18.72
N ASP A 40 0.74 4.66 -19.40
CA ASP A 40 0.83 4.63 -20.89
C ASP A 40 -0.19 3.70 -21.57
N ASP A 41 -0.75 2.76 -20.80
CA ASP A 41 -1.79 1.85 -21.25
C ASP A 41 -3.22 2.44 -21.11
N PHE A 42 -3.33 3.76 -20.93
CA PHE A 42 -4.57 4.49 -20.65
C PHE A 42 -5.30 4.06 -19.36
N THR A 43 -4.63 3.32 -18.47
CA THR A 43 -5.14 3.08 -17.12
C THR A 43 -4.74 4.22 -16.18
N TRP A 44 -5.52 4.45 -15.14
CA TRP A 44 -5.26 5.49 -14.16
C TRP A 44 -5.36 4.91 -12.74
N GLU A 45 -4.58 5.45 -11.81
CA GLU A 45 -4.64 5.09 -10.38
C GLU A 45 -4.56 6.34 -9.50
N TYR A 46 -5.24 6.32 -8.35
CA TYR A 46 -5.06 7.38 -7.35
C TYR A 46 -3.73 7.18 -6.63
N VAL A 47 -2.90 8.23 -6.59
CA VAL A 47 -1.67 8.27 -5.81
C VAL A 47 -2.03 8.62 -4.37
N ILE A 48 -2.29 7.58 -3.59
CA ILE A 48 -2.68 7.72 -2.19
C ILE A 48 -1.46 7.71 -1.25
N LEU A 49 -0.32 7.23 -1.73
CA LEU A 49 0.95 7.19 -0.99
C LEU A 49 1.96 8.17 -1.58
N GLU A 50 2.64 8.92 -0.73
CA GLU A 50 3.86 9.62 -1.07
C GLU A 50 5.05 8.70 -0.75
N SER A 51 5.51 7.95 -1.75
CA SER A 51 6.82 7.31 -1.67
C SER A 51 7.85 8.35 -2.08
N GLN A 52 8.75 8.74 -1.18
CA GLN A 52 9.87 9.60 -1.56
C GLN A 52 10.74 8.85 -2.57
N THR A 53 10.62 9.20 -3.85
CA THR A 53 11.69 8.95 -4.81
C THR A 53 12.90 9.73 -4.33
N GLN A 54 13.93 9.01 -3.93
CA GLN A 54 15.24 9.54 -3.59
C GLN A 54 15.78 10.32 -4.79
N ASP A 55 15.58 11.64 -4.77
CA ASP A 55 16.29 12.57 -5.63
C ASP A 55 17.78 12.47 -5.28
N SER A 56 18.49 11.64 -6.03
CA SER A 56 19.96 11.64 -6.04
C SER A 56 20.44 12.82 -6.87
N THR A 57 20.15 14.05 -6.46
CA THR A 57 20.93 15.22 -6.86
C THR A 57 22.09 15.36 -5.91
N VAL A 58 23.15 14.60 -6.17
CA VAL A 58 24.49 14.94 -5.69
C VAL A 58 24.92 16.20 -6.45
N THR A 59 24.53 17.37 -5.96
CA THR A 59 25.28 18.59 -6.23
C THR A 59 26.44 18.62 -5.25
N ALA A 60 27.56 18.02 -5.66
CA ALA A 60 28.84 18.20 -4.98
C ALA A 60 29.19 19.69 -5.01
N VAL A 61 28.96 20.41 -3.91
CA VAL A 61 29.57 21.71 -3.67
C VAL A 61 31.03 21.45 -3.26
N THR A 62 31.93 21.63 -4.21
CA THR A 62 33.37 21.73 -3.99
C THR A 62 33.67 22.98 -3.18
N LEU A 63 33.98 22.82 -1.89
CA LEU A 63 34.74 23.83 -1.14
C LEU A 63 36.23 23.43 -1.15
N PRO A 64 37.15 24.28 -1.63
CA PRO A 64 38.57 24.02 -1.50
C PRO A 64 38.99 24.24 -0.03
N ALA A 65 39.49 23.18 0.61
CA ALA A 65 40.11 23.24 1.92
C ALA A 65 41.55 23.78 1.77
N THR A 66 41.79 25.01 2.24
CA THR A 66 43.15 25.50 2.54
C THR A 66 43.51 25.10 3.96
N ILE A 67 44.68 24.49 4.06
CA ILE A 67 45.30 23.87 5.21
C ILE A 67 45.89 24.95 6.12
N ALA A 68 45.60 24.92 7.41
CA ALA A 68 46.43 25.53 8.44
C ALA A 68 46.26 24.76 9.75
N ALA A 69 47.22 23.88 10.04
CA ALA A 69 47.43 23.28 11.35
C ALA A 69 48.51 24.08 12.08
N THR A 70 48.26 24.45 13.34
CA THR A 70 49.32 24.65 14.34
C THR A 70 48.73 24.33 15.71
N SER A 71 49.42 23.40 16.39
CA SER A 71 49.19 22.90 17.74
C SER A 71 49.80 23.84 18.78
N ALA A 72 49.22 23.95 19.99
CA ALA A 72 49.92 23.72 21.27
C ALA A 72 49.12 24.17 22.51
N ALA A 73 48.98 23.24 23.46
CA ALA A 73 49.13 23.37 24.94
C ALA A 73 48.15 24.25 25.76
N VAL A 74 47.83 24.05 27.05
CA VAL A 74 47.96 23.03 28.13
C VAL A 74 47.11 23.58 29.33
N ALA A 75 46.43 22.70 30.11
CA ALA A 75 45.90 22.85 31.50
C ALA A 75 44.83 23.97 31.78
N THR A 76 43.86 23.90 32.71
CA THR A 76 43.53 23.06 33.88
C THR A 76 42.07 23.37 34.29
N ASP A 77 41.36 22.36 34.82
CA ASP A 77 40.29 22.35 35.84
C ASP A 77 39.32 23.55 36.01
N ASP A 78 38.01 23.32 35.78
CA ASP A 78 36.94 23.65 36.75
C ASP A 78 35.62 22.94 36.38
N SER A 79 34.99 22.35 37.38
CA SER A 79 33.71 21.66 37.29
C SER A 79 32.56 22.66 37.31
N THR A 80 31.84 22.82 36.20
CA THR A 80 30.48 23.36 36.22
C THR A 80 29.55 22.50 35.36
N VAL A 81 28.50 22.03 36.01
CA VAL A 81 27.43 21.19 35.49
C VAL A 81 26.64 21.97 34.44
N ALA A 82 26.69 21.52 33.19
CA ALA A 82 25.73 21.90 32.15
C ALA A 82 25.17 20.62 31.52
N ASN A 83 23.86 20.48 31.68
CA ASN A 83 23.05 19.33 31.35
C ASN A 83 23.02 19.06 29.83
N THR A 84 23.90 18.19 29.34
CA THR A 84 23.82 17.64 27.97
C THR A 84 22.71 16.59 27.96
N ALA A 85 21.47 17.05 27.76
CA ALA A 85 20.40 16.15 27.33
C ALA A 85 20.82 15.56 25.96
N PRO A 86 20.86 14.23 25.80
CA PRO A 86 21.14 13.65 24.51
C PRO A 86 19.99 14.05 23.58
N ALA A 87 20.29 14.88 22.57
CA ALA A 87 19.45 15.00 21.40
C ALA A 87 19.45 13.62 20.74
N VAL A 88 18.41 12.84 21.06
CA VAL A 88 18.10 11.58 20.40
C VAL A 88 17.97 11.92 18.91
N PRO A 89 18.84 11.40 18.02
CA PRO A 89 18.56 11.50 16.61
C PRO A 89 17.32 10.65 16.37
N THR A 90 16.16 11.30 16.25
CA THR A 90 14.96 10.68 15.68
C THR A 90 15.22 10.52 14.19
N THR A 91 16.10 9.58 13.82
CA THR A 91 16.11 8.99 12.50
C THR A 91 14.92 8.04 12.45
N LEU A 92 13.73 8.59 12.19
CA LEU A 92 12.67 7.76 11.62
C LEU A 92 13.23 7.18 10.31
N PRO A 93 13.10 5.87 10.06
CA PRO A 93 13.57 5.28 8.82
C PRO A 93 12.84 5.94 7.65
N ALA A 94 13.62 6.54 6.76
CA ALA A 94 13.19 7.16 5.52
C ALA A 94 12.79 6.11 4.49
N ASN A 95 11.68 5.41 4.74
CA ASN A 95 10.98 4.55 3.77
C ASN A 95 9.47 4.46 4.06
N ALA A 96 8.92 5.38 4.86
CA ALA A 96 7.52 5.30 5.24
C ALA A 96 6.64 5.70 4.05
N ASP A 97 5.97 4.70 3.45
CA ASP A 97 4.77 4.91 2.64
C ASP A 97 3.76 5.69 3.50
N ASN A 98 3.67 7.00 3.29
CA ASN A 98 2.75 7.87 4.01
C ASN A 98 1.59 8.24 3.11
N LEU A 99 0.36 8.25 3.66
CA LEU A 99 -0.77 8.83 2.97
C LEU A 99 -0.53 10.32 2.71
N THR A 100 -0.86 10.77 1.51
CA THR A 100 -0.86 12.21 1.20
C THR A 100 -1.94 12.92 2.03
N SER A 101 -1.77 14.21 2.31
CA SER A 101 -2.78 15.01 3.02
C SER A 101 -4.18 14.93 2.38
N ASN A 102 -4.23 14.85 1.05
CA ASN A 102 -5.48 14.71 0.30
C ASN A 102 -6.09 13.30 0.44
N ALA A 103 -5.26 12.26 0.48
CA ALA A 103 -5.71 10.89 0.76
C ALA A 103 -6.31 10.75 2.17
N ILE A 104 -5.72 11.43 3.16
CA ILE A 104 -6.27 11.50 4.52
C ILE A 104 -7.61 12.25 4.52
N ALA A 105 -7.71 13.38 3.82
CA ALA A 105 -8.97 14.14 3.70
C ALA A 105 -10.08 13.33 3.01
N GLN A 106 -9.72 12.43 2.10
CA GLN A 106 -10.64 11.59 1.33
C GLN A 106 -10.64 10.12 1.81
N ALA A 107 -10.25 9.85 3.05
CA ALA A 107 -10.05 8.49 3.57
C ALA A 107 -11.28 7.57 3.42
N ALA A 108 -12.50 8.13 3.40
CA ALA A 108 -13.72 7.36 3.17
C ALA A 108 -13.72 6.63 1.83
N LEU A 109 -13.11 7.19 0.78
CA LEU A 109 -13.04 6.57 -0.54
C LEU A 109 -12.10 5.35 -0.55
N LEU A 110 -11.06 5.39 0.28
CA LEU A 110 -10.02 4.36 0.38
C LEU A 110 -10.49 3.10 1.10
N LYS A 111 -11.59 3.21 1.84
CA LYS A 111 -12.30 2.12 2.53
C LYS A 111 -13.13 1.26 1.58
N SER A 112 -13.03 1.44 0.27
CA SER A 112 -13.70 0.60 -0.71
C SER A 112 -12.83 0.40 -1.95
N THR A 113 -13.02 -0.72 -2.61
CA THR A 113 -12.35 -1.04 -3.87
C THR A 113 -13.26 -1.87 -4.74
N GLY A 114 -13.06 -1.81 -6.06
CA GLY A 114 -13.86 -2.57 -7.01
C GLY A 114 -13.04 -3.09 -8.17
N LYS A 115 -13.33 -4.32 -8.60
CA LYS A 115 -12.68 -5.00 -9.72
C LYS A 115 -13.64 -6.02 -10.33
N SER A 116 -13.71 -6.07 -11.66
CA SER A 116 -14.50 -7.06 -12.40
C SER A 116 -15.98 -7.18 -11.97
N GLY A 117 -16.60 -6.05 -11.61
CA GLY A 117 -18.00 -6.01 -11.16
C GLY A 117 -18.23 -6.47 -9.71
N VAL A 118 -17.17 -6.68 -8.93
CA VAL A 118 -17.27 -6.87 -7.47
C VAL A 118 -16.81 -5.59 -6.80
N LYS A 119 -17.54 -5.17 -5.77
CA LYS A 119 -17.18 -4.09 -4.86
C LYS A 119 -16.98 -4.69 -3.47
N VAL A 120 -15.82 -4.39 -2.86
CA VAL A 120 -15.52 -4.70 -1.46
C VAL A 120 -15.41 -3.39 -0.71
N SER A 121 -16.17 -3.23 0.37
CA SER A 121 -16.15 -2.07 1.24
C SER A 121 -15.93 -2.48 2.69
N PHE A 122 -15.20 -1.66 3.44
CA PHE A 122 -15.13 -1.77 4.88
C PHE A 122 -16.55 -1.66 5.47
N PHE A 123 -16.89 -2.56 6.39
CA PHE A 123 -18.21 -2.64 7.00
C PHE A 123 -18.18 -2.25 8.47
N ASN A 124 -17.31 -2.88 9.26
CA ASN A 124 -17.23 -2.63 10.70
C ASN A 124 -15.84 -2.94 11.25
N GLU A 125 -15.46 -2.25 12.33
CA GLU A 125 -14.32 -2.60 13.18
C GLU A 125 -14.73 -3.03 14.59
N GLN A 126 -13.89 -3.83 15.22
CA GLN A 126 -14.01 -4.20 16.62
C GLN A 126 -12.64 -4.46 17.22
N TRP A 127 -12.51 -4.31 18.53
CA TRP A 127 -11.31 -4.66 19.28
C TRP A 127 -11.67 -5.77 20.26
N ASP A 128 -10.80 -6.77 20.39
CA ASP A 128 -10.94 -7.79 21.44
C ASP A 128 -10.12 -7.45 22.68
N ASP A 129 -10.25 -8.29 23.71
CA ASP A 129 -9.55 -8.14 24.99
C ASP A 129 -8.03 -8.30 24.86
N ASP A 130 -7.57 -9.00 23.81
CA ASP A 130 -6.15 -9.18 23.48
C ASP A 130 -5.56 -7.97 22.73
N GLY A 131 -6.37 -6.95 22.45
CA GLY A 131 -5.93 -5.75 21.75
C GLY A 131 -5.73 -5.94 20.24
N ARG A 132 -6.42 -6.90 19.62
CA ARG A 132 -6.38 -7.15 18.18
C ARG A 132 -7.48 -6.36 17.49
N LEU A 133 -7.16 -5.85 16.30
CA LEU A 133 -8.10 -5.13 15.45
C LEU A 133 -8.87 -6.13 14.57
N GLY A 134 -10.16 -6.29 14.83
CA GLY A 134 -11.08 -7.06 13.99
C GLY A 134 -11.70 -6.20 12.90
N LEU A 135 -11.53 -6.58 11.64
CA LEU A 135 -12.14 -5.90 10.49
C LEU A 135 -13.14 -6.81 9.78
N THR A 136 -14.30 -6.24 9.43
CA THR A 136 -15.32 -6.90 8.61
C THR A 136 -15.55 -6.10 7.34
N PHE A 137 -15.79 -6.79 6.24
CA PHE A 137 -16.00 -6.21 4.92
C PHE A 137 -17.34 -6.66 4.33
N GLU A 138 -17.98 -5.75 3.60
CA GLU A 138 -19.12 -6.05 2.77
C GLU A 138 -18.65 -6.28 1.34
N LEU A 139 -19.05 -7.40 0.74
CA LEU A 139 -18.80 -7.75 -0.64
C LEU A 139 -20.12 -7.72 -1.41
N SER A 140 -20.17 -6.95 -2.48
CA SER A 140 -21.32 -6.93 -3.39
C SER A 140 -20.86 -7.22 -4.81
N SER A 141 -21.61 -8.04 -5.54
CA SER A 141 -21.29 -8.38 -6.93
C SER A 141 -22.40 -7.94 -7.85
N ASN A 142 -22.05 -7.21 -8.90
CA ASN A 142 -22.87 -6.96 -10.08
C ASN A 142 -22.35 -7.70 -11.33
N SER A 143 -21.30 -8.50 -11.16
CA SER A 143 -20.66 -9.30 -12.22
C SER A 143 -21.56 -10.41 -12.74
N THR A 144 -21.36 -10.81 -13.99
CA THR A 144 -21.98 -12.01 -14.57
C THR A 144 -21.30 -13.29 -14.11
N GLU A 145 -20.06 -13.21 -13.63
CA GLU A 145 -19.32 -14.35 -13.09
C GLU A 145 -19.77 -14.71 -11.66
N HIS A 146 -19.40 -15.90 -11.19
CA HIS A 146 -19.68 -16.34 -9.83
C HIS A 146 -18.37 -16.51 -9.07
N TYR A 147 -18.08 -15.59 -8.15
CA TYR A 147 -16.80 -15.58 -7.45
C TYR A 147 -16.76 -16.61 -6.33
N VAL A 148 -15.67 -17.38 -6.32
CA VAL A 148 -15.37 -18.41 -5.32
C VAL A 148 -14.24 -18.02 -4.40
N MET A 149 -13.36 -17.12 -4.84
CA MET A 149 -12.28 -16.60 -4.01
C MET A 149 -12.03 -15.14 -4.33
N ILE A 150 -11.82 -14.32 -3.29
CA ILE A 150 -11.39 -12.93 -3.44
C ILE A 150 -10.29 -12.67 -2.40
N GLU A 151 -9.13 -12.26 -2.87
CA GLU A 151 -8.00 -11.84 -2.05
C GLU A 151 -7.91 -10.31 -2.01
N LEU A 152 -7.80 -9.78 -0.80
CA LEU A 152 -7.73 -8.35 -0.51
C LEU A 152 -6.43 -8.02 0.23
N GLU A 153 -5.69 -7.06 -0.29
CA GLU A 153 -4.61 -6.39 0.44
C GLU A 153 -5.18 -5.19 1.20
N ILE A 154 -5.02 -5.21 2.51
CA ILE A 154 -5.42 -4.18 3.46
C ILE A 154 -4.16 -3.46 3.91
N SER A 155 -4.07 -2.16 3.65
CA SER A 155 -3.02 -1.30 4.20
C SER A 155 -3.61 -0.44 5.30
N LEU A 156 -3.09 -0.54 6.52
CA LEU A 156 -3.50 0.22 7.70
C LEU A 156 -2.52 1.36 7.95
N PHE A 157 -3.04 2.56 8.17
CA PHE A 157 -2.25 3.76 8.38
C PHE A 157 -2.58 4.40 9.71
N ALA A 158 -1.57 4.91 10.40
CA ALA A 158 -1.73 5.69 11.61
C ALA A 158 -2.48 6.99 11.32
N ASP A 159 -2.99 7.64 12.36
CA ASP A 159 -3.73 8.91 12.25
C ASP A 159 -2.92 10.07 11.65
N SER A 160 -1.59 9.91 11.58
CA SER A 160 -0.63 10.78 10.89
C SER A 160 -0.54 10.52 9.38
N GLY A 161 -1.06 9.40 8.89
CA GLY A 161 -0.91 8.91 7.52
C GLY A 161 0.18 7.86 7.33
N ALA A 162 1.01 7.59 8.34
CA ALA A 162 2.11 6.62 8.22
C ALA A 162 1.59 5.18 8.12
N LEU A 163 2.09 4.39 7.16
CA LEU A 163 1.75 2.98 7.07
C LEU A 163 2.20 2.24 8.34
N ILE A 164 1.23 1.61 9.02
CA ILE A 164 1.47 0.76 10.19
C ILE A 164 1.74 -0.66 9.71
N LYS A 165 0.84 -1.20 8.89
CA LYS A 165 0.85 -2.61 8.50
C LYS A 165 0.14 -2.83 7.18
N LYS A 166 0.61 -3.83 6.43
CA LYS A 166 -0.04 -4.35 5.23
C LYS A 166 -0.34 -5.82 5.45
N GLU A 167 -1.59 -6.21 5.23
CA GLU A 167 -2.09 -7.57 5.45
C GLU A 167 -2.85 -8.03 4.21
N THR A 168 -2.52 -9.21 3.71
CA THR A 168 -3.25 -9.81 2.60
C THR A 168 -4.14 -10.93 3.13
N VAL A 169 -5.45 -10.80 2.92
CA VAL A 169 -6.43 -11.75 3.43
C VAL A 169 -7.38 -12.21 2.33
N ASN A 170 -7.78 -13.47 2.42
CA ASN A 170 -8.86 -14.00 1.62
C ASN A 170 -10.21 -13.57 2.25
N VAL A 171 -10.77 -12.47 1.71
CA VAL A 171 -12.02 -11.86 2.21
C VAL A 171 -13.26 -12.67 1.88
N TRP A 172 -13.17 -13.53 0.86
CA TRP A 172 -14.26 -14.40 0.47
C TRP A 172 -13.73 -15.72 -0.05
N GLN A 173 -14.17 -16.81 0.57
CA GLN A 173 -13.90 -18.17 0.12
C GLN A 173 -15.22 -18.94 0.12
N ALA A 174 -15.68 -19.29 -1.08
CA ALA A 174 -16.80 -20.21 -1.25
C ALA A 174 -16.45 -21.58 -0.70
N VAL A 175 -17.46 -22.29 -0.22
CA VAL A 175 -17.29 -23.65 0.25
C VAL A 175 -17.18 -24.59 -0.94
N PHE A 176 -16.17 -25.45 -0.89
CA PHE A 176 -15.87 -26.38 -1.96
C PHE A 176 -17.09 -27.23 -2.33
N ARG A 177 -17.38 -27.29 -3.63
CA ARG A 177 -18.52 -28.03 -4.22
C ARG A 177 -19.91 -27.56 -3.75
N MET A 178 -20.03 -26.37 -3.15
CA MET A 178 -21.32 -25.76 -2.82
C MET A 178 -21.56 -24.50 -3.66
N PRO A 179 -22.22 -24.61 -4.83
CA PRO A 179 -22.40 -23.48 -5.75
C PRO A 179 -23.24 -22.34 -5.15
N ASP A 180 -24.05 -22.61 -4.13
CA ASP A 180 -24.87 -21.59 -3.45
C ASP A 180 -24.06 -20.72 -2.48
N SER A 181 -22.81 -21.12 -2.22
CA SER A 181 -21.85 -20.31 -1.46
C SER A 181 -21.03 -19.36 -2.34
N TYR A 182 -21.31 -19.30 -3.65
CA TYR A 182 -20.61 -18.38 -4.55
C TYR A 182 -21.17 -16.98 -4.41
N LEU A 183 -20.35 -15.95 -4.63
CA LEU A 183 -20.82 -14.57 -4.69
C LEU A 183 -21.34 -14.28 -6.10
N ARG A 184 -22.66 -14.23 -6.26
CA ARG A 184 -23.34 -14.06 -7.56
C ARG A 184 -23.83 -12.62 -7.78
N LYS A 185 -24.23 -12.34 -9.02
CA LYS A 185 -24.84 -11.07 -9.41
C LYS A 185 -26.00 -10.67 -8.49
N GLY A 186 -25.99 -9.42 -8.06
CA GLY A 186 -26.97 -8.82 -7.17
C GLY A 186 -26.85 -9.24 -5.70
N GLN A 187 -25.93 -10.15 -5.36
CA GLN A 187 -25.74 -10.57 -3.97
C GLN A 187 -24.81 -9.62 -3.23
N THR A 188 -25.14 -9.43 -1.97
CA THR A 188 -24.29 -8.79 -0.97
C THR A 188 -24.03 -9.79 0.15
N ARG A 189 -22.78 -9.91 0.59
CA ARG A 189 -22.32 -10.82 1.63
C ARG A 189 -21.35 -10.11 2.54
N GLU A 190 -21.40 -10.41 3.82
CA GLU A 190 -20.40 -9.96 4.77
C GLU A 190 -19.27 -10.99 4.85
N SER A 191 -18.05 -10.51 5.03
CA SER A 191 -16.90 -11.34 5.31
C SER A 191 -16.95 -11.87 6.74
N ARG A 192 -16.09 -12.85 7.04
CA ARG A 192 -15.73 -13.11 8.44
C ARG A 192 -14.95 -11.92 9.02
N VAL A 193 -14.82 -11.88 10.35
CA VAL A 193 -13.92 -10.93 11.01
C VAL A 193 -12.47 -11.36 10.78
N PHE A 194 -11.64 -10.42 10.34
CA PHE A 194 -10.19 -10.60 10.23
C PHE A 194 -9.51 -9.90 11.40
N TRP A 195 -8.88 -10.68 12.28
CA TRP A 195 -8.13 -10.17 13.42
C TRP A 195 -6.69 -9.85 13.02
N ILE A 196 -6.30 -8.59 13.22
CA ILE A 196 -4.98 -8.07 12.89
C ILE A 196 -4.27 -7.69 14.19
N GLU A 197 -3.12 -8.32 14.40
CA GLU A 197 -2.25 -8.07 15.56
C GLU A 197 -1.22 -6.98 15.26
N GLY A 198 -0.70 -6.37 16.33
CA GLY A 198 0.37 -5.37 16.26
C GLY A 198 -0.09 -3.96 15.87
N ILE A 199 -1.37 -3.64 16.08
CA ILE A 199 -1.90 -2.29 15.87
C ILE A 199 -2.12 -1.63 17.23
N ASP A 200 -1.48 -0.48 17.46
CA ASP A 200 -1.77 0.33 18.63
C ASP A 200 -3.08 1.09 18.42
N LYS A 201 -4.06 0.84 19.30
CA LYS A 201 -5.37 1.49 19.29
C LYS A 201 -5.27 3.02 19.37
N ALA A 202 -4.26 3.55 20.06
CA ALA A 202 -4.06 5.00 20.18
C ALA A 202 -3.58 5.64 18.88
N GLN A 203 -2.99 4.85 17.97
CA GLN A 203 -2.46 5.33 16.70
C GLN A 203 -3.46 5.22 15.54
N TRP A 204 -4.57 4.51 15.72
CA TRP A 204 -5.52 4.16 14.66
C TRP A 204 -6.96 4.58 15.00
N THR A 205 -7.18 5.84 15.37
CA THR A 205 -8.50 6.35 15.76
C THR A 205 -9.33 6.87 14.58
N LYS A 206 -8.68 7.37 13.53
CA LYS A 206 -9.32 7.85 12.29
C LYS A 206 -9.64 6.73 11.31
N GLN A 207 -9.27 5.49 11.65
CA GLN A 207 -9.48 4.29 10.85
C GLN A 207 -8.93 4.44 9.42
N LEU A 208 -7.74 5.03 9.27
CA LEU A 208 -7.16 5.22 7.95
C LEU A 208 -6.70 3.87 7.39
N MET A 209 -7.28 3.51 6.25
CA MET A 209 -6.96 2.27 5.54
C MET A 209 -7.11 2.44 4.04
N SER A 210 -6.43 1.58 3.28
CA SER A 210 -6.63 1.42 1.84
C SER A 210 -6.84 -0.04 1.50
N LEU A 211 -7.78 -0.31 0.60
CA LEU A 211 -8.14 -1.64 0.14
C LEU A 211 -7.73 -1.83 -1.32
N LYS A 212 -7.11 -2.98 -1.64
CA LYS A 212 -6.74 -3.34 -3.02
C LYS A 212 -7.04 -4.81 -3.29
N MET A 213 -7.86 -5.09 -4.30
CA MET A 213 -8.11 -6.48 -4.74
C MET A 213 -6.90 -7.04 -5.48
N LYS A 214 -6.36 -8.15 -4.98
CA LYS A 214 -5.17 -8.82 -5.55
C LYS A 214 -5.61 -9.85 -6.58
N GLU A 215 -6.12 -10.97 -6.08
CA GLU A 215 -6.55 -12.12 -6.85
C GLU A 215 -8.05 -12.37 -6.71
N MET A 216 -8.66 -12.89 -7.77
CA MET A 216 -10.08 -13.21 -7.82
C MET A 216 -10.27 -14.46 -8.66
N ASP A 217 -10.87 -15.49 -8.07
CA ASP A 217 -11.27 -16.69 -8.80
C ASP A 217 -12.77 -16.74 -8.96
N SER A 218 -13.21 -17.03 -10.18
CA SER A 218 -14.59 -17.27 -10.52
C SER A 218 -14.82 -18.66 -11.09
N ARG A 219 -16.09 -19.07 -11.08
CA ARG A 219 -16.58 -20.27 -11.74
C ARG A 219 -17.79 -19.87 -12.60
N MET A 220 -17.96 -20.57 -13.72
CA MET A 220 -19.17 -20.51 -14.55
C MET A 220 -20.24 -21.44 -14.01
#